data_AF-A0A968W067-F1
#
_entry.id   AF-A0A968W067-F1
#
_cell.length_a   1.000
_cell.length_b   1.000
_cell.length_c   1.000
_cell.angle_alpha   90.00
_cell.angle_beta   90.00
_cell.angle_gamma   90.00
#
_symmetry.space_group_name_H-M   'P 1'
#
loop_
_entity.id
_entity.type
_entity.pdbx_description
1 polymer ?
#
loop_
_entity_poly.entity_id
_entity_poly.type
_entity_poly.pdbx_seq_one_letter_code
_entity_poly.pdbx_strand_id
1 'polypeptide(L)'
;DHYRSNARKQTSYVEDMETSYYPFTKQGYWKEGERPGDWAVTEEKSIENAEFMQVLNNCMKRLPASMASVFMMRVVEEAPTEEVCNEMQISSSNLWVLLHRARLQLRKCIETNWFGRMEDKQ
;
A
#
# COMPACT_ATOMS: atom_id res chain seq x y z
N ASP A 1 24.45 10.16 61.89
CA ASP A 1 23.46 11.23 61.68
C ASP A 1 22.55 10.95 60.52
N HIS A 2 21.25 10.94 60.84
CA HIS A 2 20.18 11.54 60.05
C HIS A 2 20.02 11.10 58.60
N TYR A 3 19.38 9.94 58.46
CA TYR A 3 18.11 9.85 57.72
C TYR A 3 17.38 11.20 57.77
N ARG A 4 17.50 11.98 56.70
CA ARG A 4 16.70 13.18 56.48
C ARG A 4 15.93 13.00 55.19
N SER A 5 14.64 12.82 55.40
CA SER A 5 13.57 12.59 54.45
C SER A 5 13.37 13.74 53.47
N ASN A 6 12.65 13.41 52.40
CA ASN A 6 11.81 14.30 51.59
C ASN A 6 12.53 15.27 50.66
N ALA A 7 12.59 14.90 49.40
CA ALA A 7 11.90 15.68 48.39
C ALA A 7 11.44 14.71 47.31
N ARG A 8 10.14 14.64 47.06
CA ARG A 8 9.60 14.28 45.75
C ARG A 8 10.48 14.99 44.71
N LYS A 9 11.39 14.28 44.06
CA LYS A 9 11.93 14.75 42.78
C LYS A 9 10.81 14.54 41.79
N GLN A 10 9.94 15.53 41.82
CA GLN A 10 9.02 15.91 40.77
C GLN A 10 9.85 15.89 39.48
N THR A 11 9.73 14.80 38.73
CA THR A 11 10.07 14.80 37.31
C THR A 11 9.01 15.67 36.65
N SER A 12 9.27 16.97 36.65
CA SER A 12 8.50 18.00 35.99
C SER A 12 8.83 17.99 34.51
N TYR A 13 8.25 17.06 33.76
CA TYR A 13 8.04 17.21 32.31
C TYR A 13 6.85 16.34 31.90
N VAL A 14 5.64 16.78 32.27
CA VAL A 14 4.43 16.48 31.51
C VAL A 14 3.60 17.77 31.48
N GLU A 15 4.16 18.81 30.85
CA GLU A 15 3.39 19.98 30.45
C GLU A 15 3.17 19.89 28.94
N ASP A 16 1.89 19.74 28.58
CA ASP A 16 1.28 19.97 27.27
C ASP A 16 1.74 19.13 26.07
N MET A 17 1.18 17.93 25.95
CA MET A 17 0.91 17.34 24.64
C MET A 17 -0.52 16.80 24.58
N GLU A 18 -1.49 17.56 25.10
CA GLU A 18 -2.90 17.19 25.00
C GLU A 18 -3.84 18.40 24.87
N THR A 19 -3.41 19.46 24.17
CA THR A 19 -4.36 20.27 23.39
C THR A 19 -4.32 19.78 21.95
N SER A 20 -4.77 18.53 21.85
CA SER A 20 -5.03 17.74 20.65
C SER A 20 -5.88 18.55 19.69
N TYR A 21 -5.37 18.76 18.48
CA TYR A 21 -6.11 19.36 17.37
C TYR A 21 -7.44 18.59 17.19
N TYR A 22 -8.55 19.21 17.62
CA TYR A 22 -9.89 18.64 17.55
C TYR A 22 -10.62 19.27 16.36
N PRO A 23 -10.84 18.54 15.25
CA PRO A 23 -11.37 19.12 14.01
C PRO A 23 -12.89 19.33 14.04
N PHE A 24 -13.53 19.11 15.19
CA PHE A 24 -14.97 19.27 15.37
C PHE A 24 -15.32 20.52 16.19
N THR A 25 -16.50 21.07 15.93
CA THR A 25 -17.17 22.11 16.72
C THR A 25 -17.75 21.51 18.00
N LYS A 26 -18.15 22.37 18.96
CA LYS A 26 -18.78 21.92 20.21
C LYS A 26 -20.10 21.16 19.98
N GLN A 27 -20.71 21.33 18.80
CA GLN A 27 -21.93 20.69 18.36
C GLN A 27 -21.67 19.38 17.58
N GLY A 28 -20.41 18.99 17.39
CA GLY A 28 -20.01 17.74 16.71
C GLY A 28 -19.86 17.84 15.20
N TYR A 29 -20.01 19.01 14.59
CA TYR A 29 -19.76 19.21 13.14
C TYR A 29 -18.27 19.42 12.86
N TRP A 30 -17.81 19.06 11.66
CA TRP A 30 -16.50 19.51 11.18
C TRP A 30 -16.41 21.04 11.18
N LYS A 31 -15.26 21.57 11.58
CA LYS A 31 -14.95 22.99 11.38
C LYS A 31 -14.83 23.28 9.88
N GLU A 32 -15.11 24.52 9.48
CA GLU A 32 -15.00 24.96 8.09
C GLU A 32 -13.58 24.69 7.54
N GLY A 33 -13.48 24.09 6.36
CA GLY A 33 -12.20 23.69 5.76
C GLY A 33 -11.50 22.46 6.39
N GLU A 34 -11.97 21.97 7.54
CA GLU A 34 -11.39 20.81 8.26
C GLU A 34 -12.15 19.51 7.95
N ARG A 35 -13.26 19.58 7.19
CA ARG A 35 -13.96 18.40 6.70
C ARG A 35 -13.00 17.62 5.78
N PRO A 36 -12.81 16.30 6.00
CA PRO A 36 -12.06 15.48 5.07
C PRO A 36 -12.61 15.62 3.66
N GLY A 37 -11.72 15.65 2.67
CA GLY A 37 -12.11 15.58 1.27
C GLY A 37 -12.99 14.37 1.00
N ASP A 38 -13.72 14.41 -0.12
CA ASP A 38 -14.59 13.29 -0.48
C ASP A 38 -13.76 12.03 -0.75
N TRP A 39 -13.91 11.05 0.14
CA TRP A 39 -13.29 9.73 0.07
C TRP A 39 -14.12 8.79 -0.81
N ALA A 40 -15.28 9.24 -1.31
CA ALA A 40 -16.12 8.47 -2.19
C ALA A 40 -15.39 8.14 -3.50
N VAL A 41 -15.38 6.85 -3.84
CA VAL A 41 -15.03 6.40 -5.19
C VAL A 41 -16.17 6.86 -6.10
N THR A 42 -15.89 7.79 -7.00
CA THR A 42 -16.86 8.21 -8.03
C THR A 42 -17.13 7.05 -8.99
N GLU A 43 -18.30 7.04 -9.65
CA GLU A 43 -18.62 6.02 -10.65
C GLU A 43 -17.55 5.94 -11.75
N GLU A 44 -17.06 7.09 -12.21
CA GLU A 44 -15.95 7.18 -13.17
C GLU A 44 -14.68 6.49 -12.66
N LYS A 45 -14.25 6.75 -11.42
CA LYS A 45 -13.08 6.09 -10.82
C LYS A 45 -13.29 4.58 -10.64
N SER A 46 -14.53 4.15 -10.37
CA SER A 46 -14.86 2.73 -10.25
C SER A 46 -14.75 2.02 -11.60
N ILE A 47 -15.27 2.63 -12.67
CA ILE A 47 -15.17 2.11 -14.04
C ILE A 47 -13.71 2.07 -14.48
N GLU A 48 -12.96 3.16 -14.30
CA GLU A 48 -11.54 3.23 -14.65
C GLU A 48 -10.72 2.14 -13.93
N ASN A 49 -10.96 1.93 -12.63
CA ASN A 49 -10.34 0.84 -11.89
C ASN A 49 -10.71 -0.54 -12.46
N ALA A 50 -11.97 -0.76 -12.82
CA ALA A 50 -12.41 -2.04 -13.39
C ALA A 50 -11.72 -2.31 -14.75
N GLU A 51 -11.63 -1.31 -15.61
CA GLU A 51 -10.92 -1.41 -16.89
C GLU A 51 -9.43 -1.66 -16.70
N PHE A 52 -8.78 -0.95 -15.78
CA PHE A 52 -7.37 -1.17 -15.44
C PHE A 52 -7.14 -2.60 -14.94
N MET A 53 -7.99 -3.10 -14.05
CA MET A 53 -7.90 -4.46 -13.53
C MET A 53 -8.06 -5.52 -14.63
N GLN A 54 -8.90 -5.27 -15.64
CA GLN A 54 -8.97 -6.15 -16.81
C GLN A 54 -7.66 -6.18 -17.59
N VAL A 55 -7.04 -5.02 -17.82
CA VAL A 55 -5.72 -4.93 -18.49
C VAL A 55 -4.65 -5.65 -17.67
N LEU A 56 -4.57 -5.38 -16.37
CA LEU A 56 -3.63 -6.05 -15.47
C LEU A 56 -3.80 -7.58 -15.50
N ASN A 57 -5.02 -8.07 -15.40
CA ASN A 57 -5.33 -9.50 -15.46
C ASN A 57 -4.91 -10.11 -16.80
N ASN A 58 -5.13 -9.41 -17.91
CA ASN A 58 -4.69 -9.86 -19.23
C ASN A 58 -3.17 -9.86 -19.37
N CYS A 59 -2.47 -8.91 -18.75
CA CYS A 59 -1.01 -8.88 -18.71
C CYS A 59 -0.44 -10.00 -17.84
N MET A 60 -1.05 -10.29 -16.68
CA MET A 60 -0.70 -11.41 -15.82
C MET A 60 -0.83 -12.76 -16.54
N LYS A 61 -1.90 -12.97 -17.32
CA LYS A 61 -2.11 -14.19 -18.13
C LYS A 61 -1.06 -14.41 -19.22
N ARG A 62 -0.31 -13.38 -19.62
CA ARG A 62 0.75 -13.47 -20.63
C ARG A 62 2.11 -13.81 -20.02
N LEU A 63 2.25 -13.75 -18.70
CA LEU A 63 3.48 -14.15 -18.03
C LEU A 63 3.69 -15.68 -18.16
N PRO A 64 4.95 -16.15 -18.24
CA PRO A 64 5.26 -17.56 -18.02
C PRO A 64 4.70 -18.04 -16.68
N ALA A 65 4.17 -19.27 -16.65
CA ALA A 65 3.44 -19.79 -15.49
C ALA A 65 4.21 -19.65 -14.17
N SER A 66 5.51 -19.97 -14.14
CA SER A 66 6.34 -19.83 -12.94
C SER A 66 6.47 -18.39 -12.44
N MET A 67 6.56 -17.41 -13.35
CA MET A 67 6.61 -15.99 -13.02
C MET A 67 5.26 -15.49 -12.50
N ALA A 68 4.16 -15.94 -13.12
CA ALA A 68 2.80 -15.60 -12.71
C ALA A 68 2.51 -16.11 -11.30
N SER A 69 2.80 -17.39 -11.00
CA SER A 69 2.60 -17.99 -9.69
C SER A 69 3.43 -17.30 -8.61
N VAL A 70 4.73 -17.09 -8.87
CA VAL A 70 5.63 -16.38 -7.96
C VAL A 70 5.16 -14.95 -7.68
N PHE A 71 4.71 -14.23 -8.72
CA PHE A 71 4.19 -12.87 -8.55
C PHE A 71 2.88 -12.85 -7.77
N MET A 72 1.96 -13.78 -8.06
CA MET A 72 0.69 -13.90 -7.34
C MET A 72 0.94 -14.12 -5.84
N MET A 73 1.68 -15.18 -5.49
CA MET A 73 1.94 -15.50 -4.10
C MET A 73 2.69 -14.39 -3.38
N ARG A 74 3.79 -13.90 -3.96
CA ARG A 74 4.67 -12.96 -3.23
C ARG A 74 4.14 -11.54 -3.19
N VAL A 75 3.46 -11.07 -4.23
CA VAL A 75 3.09 -9.65 -4.40
C VAL A 75 1.61 -9.40 -4.16
N VAL A 76 0.73 -10.33 -4.58
CA VAL A 76 -0.72 -10.15 -4.43
C VAL A 76 -1.21 -10.74 -3.11
N GLU A 77 -0.76 -11.94 -2.78
CA GLU A 77 -1.11 -12.62 -1.52
C GLU A 77 -0.15 -12.28 -0.37
N GLU A 78 0.92 -11.54 -0.67
CA GLU A 78 1.97 -11.11 0.27
C GLU A 78 2.62 -12.26 1.08
N ALA A 79 2.62 -13.48 0.53
CA ALA A 79 3.17 -14.65 1.19
C ALA A 79 4.69 -14.46 1.52
N PRO A 80 5.15 -14.96 2.68
CA PRO A 80 6.57 -14.93 3.04
C PRO A 80 7.47 -15.59 2.01
N THR A 81 8.65 -15.02 1.79
CA THR A 81 9.65 -15.52 0.83
C THR A 81 9.95 -17.02 1.01
N GLU A 82 10.09 -17.48 2.24
CA GLU A 82 10.39 -18.90 2.54
C GLU A 82 9.25 -19.82 2.13
N GLU A 83 8.00 -19.41 2.38
CA GLU A 83 6.81 -20.15 1.97
C GLU A 83 6.72 -20.27 0.45
N VAL A 84 6.93 -19.16 -0.27
CA VAL A 84 6.94 -19.16 -1.74
C VAL A 84 8.05 -20.04 -2.30
N CYS A 85 9.26 -19.98 -1.72
CA CYS A 85 10.38 -20.82 -2.15
C CYS A 85 10.09 -22.31 -1.95
N ASN A 86 9.47 -22.68 -0.83
CA ASN A 86 9.13 -24.06 -0.51
C ASN A 86 8.02 -24.60 -1.42
N GLU A 87 6.93 -23.85 -1.60
CA GLU A 87 5.80 -24.26 -2.44
C GLU A 87 6.23 -24.39 -3.92
N MET A 88 7.00 -23.42 -4.42
CA MET A 88 7.46 -23.41 -5.81
C MET A 88 8.69 -24.29 -6.05
N GLN A 89 9.28 -24.88 -5.00
CA GLN A 89 10.53 -25.65 -5.03
C GLN A 89 11.69 -24.91 -5.71
N ILE A 90 11.93 -23.66 -5.32
CA ILE A 90 12.99 -22.81 -5.87
C ILE A 90 13.88 -22.21 -4.78
N SER A 91 15.09 -21.79 -5.15
CA SER A 91 15.95 -21.01 -4.27
C SER A 91 15.49 -19.55 -4.19
N SER A 92 15.83 -18.87 -3.09
CA SER A 92 15.55 -17.43 -2.92
C SER A 92 16.17 -16.59 -4.04
N SER A 93 17.37 -16.93 -4.52
CA SER A 93 17.99 -16.24 -5.66
C SER A 93 17.16 -16.36 -6.93
N ASN A 94 16.62 -17.56 -7.22
CA ASN A 94 15.76 -17.77 -8.38
C ASN A 94 14.42 -17.02 -8.24
N LEU A 95 13.82 -17.01 -7.03
CA LEU A 95 12.61 -16.24 -6.73
C LEU A 95 12.77 -14.76 -7.11
N TRP A 96 13.86 -14.11 -6.68
CA TRP A 96 14.09 -12.70 -6.99
C TRP A 96 14.28 -12.45 -8.49
N VAL A 97 14.95 -13.36 -9.21
CA VAL A 97 15.09 -13.29 -10.67
C VAL A 97 13.74 -13.41 -11.36
N LEU A 98 12.89 -14.36 -10.95
CA LEU A 98 11.54 -14.54 -11.49
C LEU A 98 10.67 -13.30 -11.23
N LEU A 99 10.68 -12.76 -10.01
CA LEU A 99 9.93 -11.54 -9.66
C LEU A 99 10.40 -10.33 -10.46
N HIS A 100 11.72 -10.15 -10.63
CA HIS A 100 12.25 -9.06 -11.43
C HIS A 100 11.77 -9.17 -12.89
N ARG A 101 11.87 -10.36 -13.49
CA ARG A 101 11.39 -10.60 -14.87
C ARG A 101 9.88 -10.40 -15.01
N ALA A 102 9.09 -10.88 -14.04
CA ALA A 102 7.65 -10.67 -14.00
C ALA A 102 7.31 -9.18 -14.01
N ARG A 103 7.95 -8.37 -13.16
CA ARG A 103 7.73 -6.92 -13.09
C ARG A 103 8.06 -6.21 -14.40
N LEU A 104 9.17 -6.56 -15.05
CA LEU A 104 9.55 -5.97 -16.34
C LEU A 104 8.54 -6.30 -17.45
N GLN A 105 8.05 -7.55 -17.50
CA GLN A 105 7.05 -7.95 -18.48
C GLN A 105 5.70 -7.30 -18.23
N LEU A 106 5.25 -7.25 -16.97
CA LEU A 106 4.01 -6.55 -16.58
C LEU A 106 4.10 -5.07 -16.92
N ARG A 107 5.20 -4.41 -16.57
CA ARG A 107 5.44 -3.00 -16.90
C ARG A 107 5.29 -2.76 -18.40
N LYS A 108 6.05 -3.49 -19.23
CA LYS A 108 5.98 -3.35 -20.69
C LYS A 108 4.56 -3.58 -21.21
N CYS A 109 3.87 -4.60 -20.70
CA CYS A 109 2.51 -4.91 -21.12
C CYS A 109 1.53 -3.79 -20.74
N ILE A 110 1.59 -3.27 -19.51
CA ILE A 110 0.71 -2.21 -19.03
C ILE A 110 1.01 -0.88 -19.76
N GLU A 111 2.28 -0.55 -19.99
CA GLU A 111 2.69 0.60 -20.79
C GLU A 111 2.03 0.59 -22.18
N THR A 112 2.05 -0.56 -22.87
CA THR A 112 1.42 -0.67 -24.18
C THR A 112 -0.12 -0.70 -24.12
N ASN A 113 -0.71 -1.40 -23.15
CA ASN A 113 -2.15 -1.71 -23.18
C ASN A 113 -3.02 -0.75 -22.36
N TRP A 114 -2.47 -0.03 -21.40
CA TRP A 114 -3.19 0.97 -20.60
C TRP A 114 -2.75 2.38 -21.00
N PHE A 115 -1.47 2.70 -20.83
CA PHE A 115 -0.96 4.04 -21.09
C PHE A 115 -0.89 4.39 -22.57
N GLY A 116 -0.55 3.44 -23.45
CA GLY A 116 -0.62 3.64 -24.90
C GLY A 116 -2.02 3.99 -25.42
N ARG A 117 -3.09 3.62 -24.70
CA ARG A 117 -4.47 4.00 -25.05
C ARG A 117 -4.81 5.45 -24.66
N MET A 118 -4.04 6.04 -23.75
CA MET A 118 -4.26 7.41 -23.28
C MET A 118 -3.64 8.43 -24.24
N GLU A 119 -2.59 8.06 -24.98
CA GLU A 119 -1.94 8.91 -25.98
C GLU A 119 -2.82 9.13 -27.23
N ASP A 120 -3.70 8.19 -27.58
CA ASP A 120 -4.64 8.32 -28.70
C ASP A 120 -5.86 9.22 -28.41
N LYS A 121 -6.05 9.64 -27.15
CA LYS A 121 -7.17 10.51 -26.73
C LYS A 121 -6.83 12.00 -26.66
N GLN A 122 -5.64 12.41 -27.14
CA GLN A 122 -5.15 13.79 -27.12
C GLN A 122 -5.44 14.54 -28.43
#